data_AF-A0A2G9YTP5-F1
#
_entry.id   AF-A0A2G9YTP5-F1
#
_cell.length_a   1.000
_cell.length_b   1.000
_cell.length_c   1.000
_cell.angle_alpha   90.00
_cell.angle_beta   90.00
_cell.angle_gamma   90.00
#
_symmetry.space_group_name_H-M   'P 1'
#
loop_
_entity.id
_entity.type
_entity.pdbx_description
1 polymer ?
#
loop_
_entity_poly.entity_id
_entity_poly.type
_entity_poly.pdbx_seq_one_letter_code
_entity_poly.pdbx_strand_id
1 'polypeptide(L)'
;MENNKIKSIRAREILDSRGNPTVEVELKTKLGCFYASVPSGASTGECEAVELRDGGERYGGKGVLKALKNINEIIAPKLKGKSVLEQKKIDDIMIKLDGTENKSKLGANAILPVSMAVCRAGAATSNIPLYKYINKIQNSKFKIQNFRAPSPCFNIINGGAHSSSNLDIQEFMIIPQGNNFAENLQISTEIYHNLESIFEKKFGAGSVSLGDEGGFSSMTLGVEDALDIIMKAVNHKKYGEKIKLGLDCAANHFKKKNSSQYFLENRELSSESLMNFYQDLVDEYPIIFLEDPFAEKDFNGFKEIQRLLREKILIIGDDLICTNPKMIRKAKEENLCNGMIVKMNQIGTISETLEAAALAKSFSWKLITSHRSGDTCDDFIADLAVGIGSDFIKSGAPARGERVAKYNRLLKIEQELN
;
A
#
# COMPACT_ATOMS: atom_id res chain seq x y z
N MET A 1 -35.71 2.29 12.39
CA MET A 1 -34.65 1.40 12.93
C MET A 1 -33.46 2.24 13.35
N GLU A 2 -33.15 2.34 14.65
CA GLU A 2 -32.07 3.17 15.20
C GLU A 2 -30.67 2.52 15.15
N ASN A 3 -30.54 1.34 14.54
CA ASN A 3 -29.33 0.51 14.64
C ASN A 3 -28.17 1.02 13.76
N ASN A 4 -28.47 1.85 12.77
CA ASN A 4 -27.50 2.39 11.81
C ASN A 4 -26.90 3.75 12.24
N LYS A 5 -27.25 4.26 13.42
CA LYS A 5 -26.83 5.60 13.85
C LYS A 5 -25.55 5.57 14.66
N ILE A 6 -24.63 6.50 14.34
CA ILE A 6 -23.42 6.74 15.12
C ILE A 6 -23.82 7.26 16.51
N LYS A 7 -23.46 6.52 17.56
CA LYS A 7 -23.70 6.89 18.96
C LYS A 7 -22.56 7.70 19.54
N SER A 8 -21.32 7.28 19.27
CA SER A 8 -20.11 8.00 19.66
C SER A 8 -18.94 7.61 18.76
N ILE A 9 -17.97 8.52 18.66
CA ILE A 9 -16.66 8.29 18.06
C ILE A 9 -15.65 8.72 19.12
N ARG A 10 -14.62 7.91 19.36
CA ARG A 10 -13.50 8.21 20.24
C ARG A 10 -12.21 7.85 19.53
N ALA A 11 -11.15 8.60 19.78
CA ALA A 11 -9.83 8.28 19.24
C ALA A 11 -8.78 8.16 20.36
N ARG A 12 -7.78 7.31 20.12
CA ARG A 12 -6.62 7.11 21.00
C ARG A 12 -5.32 7.04 20.20
N GLU A 13 -4.21 7.40 20.86
CA GLU A 13 -2.86 7.24 20.32
C GLU A 13 -2.44 5.78 20.55
N ILE A 14 -1.98 5.11 19.49
CA ILE A 14 -1.36 3.78 19.54
C ILE A 14 0.03 3.86 18.87
N LEU A 15 0.76 2.76 18.82
CA LEU A 15 2.02 2.68 18.07
C LEU A 15 1.85 1.89 16.77
N ASP A 16 2.52 2.33 15.71
CA ASP A 16 2.70 1.57 14.47
C ASP A 16 3.83 0.52 14.61
N SER A 17 4.06 -0.26 13.56
CA SER A 17 5.05 -1.34 13.51
C SER A 17 6.50 -0.89 13.65
N ARG A 18 6.76 0.42 13.56
CA ARG A 18 8.07 1.06 13.74
C ARG A 18 8.20 1.72 15.12
N GLY A 19 7.18 1.59 15.98
CA GLY A 19 7.13 2.23 17.29
C GLY A 19 6.82 3.73 17.25
N ASN A 20 6.36 4.27 16.12
CA ASN A 20 5.93 5.66 16.04
C ASN A 20 4.45 5.80 16.41
N PRO A 21 4.02 6.92 17.02
CA PRO A 21 2.60 7.14 17.31
C PRO A 21 1.73 7.11 16.05
N THR A 22 0.50 6.60 16.16
CA THR A 22 -0.54 6.71 15.14
C THR A 22 -1.93 6.74 15.79
N VAL A 23 -2.97 6.94 14.99
CA VAL A 23 -4.35 7.12 15.45
C VAL A 23 -5.14 5.82 15.31
N GLU A 24 -5.89 5.47 16.36
CA GLU A 24 -6.97 4.48 16.30
C GLU A 24 -8.30 5.13 16.70
N VAL A 25 -9.35 4.83 15.95
CA VAL A 25 -10.73 5.25 16.20
C VAL A 25 -11.58 4.08 16.65
N GLU A 26 -12.40 4.30 17.68
CA GLU A 26 -13.53 3.47 18.08
C GLU A 26 -14.83 4.19 17.70
N LEU A 27 -15.62 3.61 16.80
CA LEU A 27 -16.96 4.05 16.46
C LEU A 27 -17.99 3.12 17.09
N LYS A 28 -18.92 3.67 17.87
CA LYS A 28 -19.98 2.91 18.52
C LYS A 28 -21.33 3.11 17.83
N THR A 29 -22.03 2.01 17.57
CA THR A 29 -23.45 1.98 17.18
C THR A 29 -24.25 1.13 18.18
N LYS A 30 -25.52 0.82 17.89
CA LYS A 30 -26.26 -0.17 18.66
C LYS A 30 -25.77 -1.62 18.43
N LEU A 31 -25.09 -1.86 17.31
CA LEU A 31 -24.56 -3.20 16.96
C LEU A 31 -23.23 -3.52 17.64
N GLY A 32 -22.56 -2.53 18.22
CA GLY A 32 -21.26 -2.73 18.88
C GLY A 32 -20.28 -1.59 18.59
N CYS A 33 -19.00 -1.88 18.84
CA CYS A 33 -17.87 -1.00 18.56
C CYS A 33 -17.12 -1.48 17.32
N PHE A 34 -16.71 -0.53 16.47
CA PHE A 34 -15.95 -0.77 15.25
C PHE A 34 -14.66 0.02 15.35
N TYR A 35 -13.54 -0.67 15.23
CA TYR A 35 -12.22 -0.09 15.36
C TYR A 35 -11.62 0.16 13.99
N ALA A 36 -10.78 1.17 13.87
CA ALA A 36 -9.90 1.36 12.72
C ALA A 36 -8.66 2.15 13.12
N SER A 37 -7.48 1.70 12.71
CA SER A 37 -6.23 2.44 12.85
C SER A 37 -5.60 2.75 11.51
N VAL A 38 -4.83 3.83 11.45
CA VAL A 38 -4.20 4.30 10.20
C VAL A 38 -2.72 3.98 10.12
N PRO A 39 -2.22 3.58 8.94
CA PRO A 39 -0.80 3.41 8.71
C PRO A 39 -0.12 4.76 8.39
N SER A 40 1.21 4.77 8.42
CA SER A 40 2.09 5.91 8.12
C SER A 40 3.22 5.48 7.17
N GLY A 41 3.59 6.35 6.22
CA GLY A 41 4.71 6.11 5.30
C GLY A 41 6.07 6.46 5.88
N ALA A 42 7.14 5.96 5.24
CA ALA A 42 8.51 6.48 5.38
C ALA A 42 8.82 7.46 4.25
N SER A 43 8.60 7.02 3.02
CA SER A 43 8.49 7.84 1.81
C SER A 43 7.06 8.35 1.65
N THR A 44 6.94 9.63 1.34
CA THR A 44 5.66 10.31 1.06
C THR A 44 5.82 11.13 -0.21
N GLY A 45 5.01 10.84 -1.22
CA GLY A 45 4.95 11.65 -2.44
C GLY A 45 4.45 13.06 -2.18
N GLU A 46 4.81 14.01 -3.04
CA GLU A 46 4.46 15.43 -2.86
C GLU A 46 2.95 15.70 -2.91
N CYS A 47 2.18 14.81 -3.55
CA CYS A 47 0.73 14.95 -3.73
C CYS A 47 -0.10 14.21 -2.67
N GLU A 48 0.52 13.61 -1.65
CA GLU A 48 -0.20 12.91 -0.58
C GLU A 48 -1.00 13.88 0.32
N ALA A 49 -2.14 13.38 0.83
CA ALA A 49 -2.86 14.02 1.91
C ALA A 49 -2.00 14.06 3.19
N VAL A 50 -2.11 15.16 3.94
CA VAL A 50 -1.19 15.46 5.04
C VAL A 50 -1.48 14.59 6.25
N GLU A 51 -0.44 13.86 6.70
CA GLU A 51 -0.40 13.26 8.03
C GLU A 51 -0.08 14.34 9.08
N LEU A 52 -1.04 14.67 9.96
CA LEU A 52 -0.86 15.70 10.97
C LEU A 52 -0.09 15.16 12.19
N ARG A 53 1.11 15.71 12.41
CA ARG A 53 1.98 15.41 13.56
C ARG A 53 2.04 16.59 14.54
N ASP A 54 2.34 16.29 15.80
CA ASP A 54 2.41 17.28 16.87
C ASP A 54 3.60 18.22 16.73
N GLY A 55 4.75 17.72 16.26
CA GLY A 55 6.04 18.39 16.42
C GLY A 55 6.50 18.37 17.89
N GLY A 56 7.58 19.10 18.19
CA GLY A 56 8.13 19.20 19.55
C GLY A 56 8.87 17.94 20.01
N GLU A 57 8.98 17.73 21.33
CA GLU A 57 9.86 16.71 21.91
C GLU A 57 9.24 15.30 21.97
N ARG A 58 7.91 15.18 22.13
CA ARG A 58 7.24 13.89 22.29
C ARG A 58 7.44 13.01 21.05
N TYR A 59 7.98 11.81 21.27
CA TYR A 59 8.28 10.84 20.19
C TYR A 59 9.11 11.44 19.05
N GLY A 60 10.06 12.35 19.36
CA GLY A 60 10.85 13.03 18.33
C GLY A 60 10.01 13.86 17.36
N GLY A 61 8.92 14.45 17.85
CA GLY A 61 7.98 15.26 17.08
C GLY A 61 6.88 14.48 16.37
N LYS A 62 6.86 13.15 16.50
CA LYS A 62 5.90 12.27 15.80
C LYS A 62 4.60 12.00 16.57
N GLY A 63 4.35 12.67 17.70
CA GLY A 63 3.07 12.57 18.42
C GLY A 63 1.85 12.90 17.53
N VAL A 64 0.67 12.39 17.89
CA VAL A 64 -0.58 12.60 17.11
C VAL A 64 -1.72 13.20 17.93
N LEU A 65 -1.44 13.86 19.06
CA LEU A 65 -2.47 14.44 19.93
C LEU A 65 -3.32 15.51 19.23
N LYS A 66 -2.74 16.29 18.31
CA LYS A 66 -3.49 17.25 17.48
C LYS A 66 -4.55 16.53 16.63
N ALA A 67 -4.20 15.41 16.00
CA ALA A 67 -5.14 14.61 15.22
C ALA A 67 -6.25 14.01 16.10
N LEU A 68 -5.90 13.50 17.30
CA LEU A 68 -6.90 13.01 18.26
C LEU A 68 -7.87 14.11 18.71
N LYS A 69 -7.35 15.30 18.98
CA LYS A 69 -8.16 16.48 19.34
C LYS A 69 -9.13 16.82 18.22
N ASN A 70 -8.65 16.85 16.97
CA ASN A 70 -9.49 17.09 15.80
C ASN A 70 -10.63 16.05 15.68
N ILE A 71 -10.36 14.77 15.95
CA ILE A 71 -11.41 13.75 15.95
C ILE A 71 -12.43 14.00 17.05
N ASN A 72 -11.96 14.11 18.30
CA ASN A 72 -12.82 14.12 19.47
C ASN A 72 -13.64 15.43 19.60
N GLU A 73 -13.06 16.57 19.24
CA GLU A 73 -13.69 17.90 19.43
C GLU A 73 -14.38 18.44 18.17
N ILE A 74 -13.96 18.02 16.97
CA ILE A 74 -14.47 18.59 15.71
C ILE A 74 -15.29 17.56 14.93
N ILE A 75 -14.70 16.41 14.59
CA ILE A 75 -15.34 15.41 13.74
C ILE A 75 -16.49 14.69 14.47
N ALA A 76 -16.22 14.16 15.67
CA ALA A 76 -17.16 13.33 16.41
C ALA A 76 -18.50 14.05 16.72
N PRO A 77 -18.52 15.32 17.17
CA PRO A 77 -19.77 16.04 17.40
C PRO A 77 -20.61 16.24 16.13
N LYS A 78 -19.95 16.41 14.97
CA LYS A 78 -20.64 16.63 13.68
C LYS A 78 -21.24 15.36 13.09
N LEU A 79 -20.66 14.19 13.39
CA LEU A 79 -21.11 12.90 12.87
C LEU A 79 -22.08 12.16 13.79
N LYS A 80 -22.20 12.55 15.07
CA LYS A 80 -23.17 11.94 16.00
C LYS A 80 -24.59 11.96 15.43
N GLY A 81 -25.25 10.80 15.44
CA GLY A 81 -26.61 10.63 14.90
C GLY A 81 -26.72 10.53 13.38
N LYS A 82 -25.62 10.60 12.63
CA LYS A 82 -25.60 10.26 11.19
C LYS A 82 -25.69 8.76 10.97
N SER A 83 -26.16 8.36 9.79
CA SER A 83 -26.26 6.94 9.42
C SER A 83 -24.93 6.43 8.89
N VAL A 84 -24.44 5.31 9.41
CA VAL A 84 -23.21 4.65 8.89
C VAL A 84 -23.38 4.07 7.48
N LEU A 85 -24.61 4.00 6.98
CA LEU A 85 -24.91 3.59 5.59
C LEU A 85 -24.68 4.72 4.57
N GLU A 86 -24.48 5.96 5.02
CA GLU A 86 -24.25 7.12 4.15
C GLU A 86 -22.75 7.44 4.04
N GLN A 87 -21.92 6.46 3.67
CA GLN A 87 -20.44 6.58 3.64
C GLN A 87 -19.98 7.87 2.93
N LYS A 88 -20.40 8.07 1.68
CA LYS A 88 -20.02 9.25 0.90
C LYS A 88 -20.37 10.55 1.59
N LYS A 89 -21.57 10.63 2.16
CA LYS A 89 -22.03 11.84 2.86
C LYS A 89 -21.21 12.12 4.12
N ILE A 90 -20.83 11.08 4.86
CA ILE A 90 -19.96 11.23 6.03
C ILE A 90 -18.57 11.70 5.62
N ASP A 91 -17.99 11.08 4.58
CA ASP A 91 -16.68 11.48 4.05
C ASP A 91 -16.72 12.92 3.52
N ASP A 92 -17.75 13.30 2.75
CA ASP A 92 -17.95 14.67 2.24
C ASP A 92 -18.07 15.70 3.39
N ILE A 93 -18.71 15.33 4.51
CA ILE A 93 -18.78 16.19 5.70
C ILE A 93 -17.39 16.42 6.27
N MET A 94 -16.57 15.37 6.43
CA MET A 94 -15.21 15.48 6.98
C MET A 94 -14.29 16.28 6.05
N ILE A 95 -14.35 16.03 4.74
CA ILE A 95 -13.61 16.80 3.74
C ILE A 95 -13.99 18.28 3.80
N LYS A 96 -15.29 18.60 3.93
CA LYS A 96 -15.76 19.98 4.06
C LYS A 96 -15.37 20.64 5.39
N LEU A 97 -15.34 19.89 6.48
CA LEU A 97 -14.92 20.40 7.80
C LEU A 97 -13.43 20.78 7.80
N ASP A 98 -12.62 19.99 7.10
CA ASP A 98 -11.23 20.31 6.83
C ASP A 98 -11.11 21.55 5.93
N GLY A 99 -11.72 21.50 4.74
CA GLY A 99 -11.80 22.62 3.82
C GLY A 99 -10.50 22.95 3.07
N THR A 100 -9.45 22.14 3.22
CA THR A 100 -8.22 22.24 2.43
C THR A 100 -8.13 21.11 1.40
N GLU A 101 -7.38 21.33 0.32
CA GLU A 101 -7.24 20.33 -0.75
C GLU A 101 -6.55 19.04 -0.29
N ASN A 102 -5.54 19.17 0.58
CA ASN A 102 -4.70 18.06 1.03
C ASN A 102 -5.00 17.60 2.47
N LYS A 103 -6.15 17.99 3.02
CA LYS A 103 -6.58 17.60 4.39
C LYS A 103 -5.63 18.08 5.49
N SER A 104 -4.93 19.19 5.28
CA SER A 104 -3.89 19.71 6.18
C SER A 104 -4.42 20.34 7.47
N LYS A 105 -5.70 20.69 7.53
CA LYS A 105 -6.27 21.34 8.73
C LYS A 105 -6.63 20.33 9.83
N LEU A 106 -7.30 19.24 9.46
CA LEU A 106 -7.69 18.18 10.38
C LEU A 106 -6.66 17.04 10.40
N GLY A 107 -5.97 16.80 9.28
CA GLY A 107 -5.08 15.66 9.06
C GLY A 107 -5.80 14.49 8.40
N ALA A 108 -5.21 13.91 7.37
CA ALA A 108 -5.72 12.68 6.75
C ALA A 108 -5.74 11.51 7.76
N ASN A 109 -4.78 11.48 8.68
CA ASN A 109 -4.72 10.54 9.81
C ASN A 109 -5.80 10.77 10.88
N ALA A 110 -6.50 11.91 10.87
CA ALA A 110 -7.71 12.13 11.67
C ALA A 110 -8.98 11.67 10.94
N ILE A 111 -9.04 11.87 9.62
CA ILE A 111 -10.23 11.63 8.79
C ILE A 111 -10.38 10.15 8.42
N LEU A 112 -9.31 9.53 7.93
CA LEU A 112 -9.34 8.17 7.42
C LEU A 112 -9.80 7.10 8.43
N PRO A 113 -9.34 7.06 9.70
CA PRO A 113 -9.77 6.01 10.61
C PRO A 113 -11.26 6.13 10.95
N VAL A 114 -11.81 7.35 10.99
CA VAL A 114 -13.25 7.55 11.12
C VAL A 114 -13.97 7.00 9.88
N SER A 115 -13.48 7.30 8.68
CA SER A 115 -14.02 6.80 7.41
C SER A 115 -14.04 5.26 7.34
N MET A 116 -12.95 4.61 7.76
CA MET A 116 -12.81 3.15 7.84
C MET A 116 -13.77 2.53 8.87
N ALA A 117 -13.86 3.11 10.07
CA ALA A 117 -14.75 2.63 11.13
C ALA A 117 -16.23 2.76 10.74
N VAL A 118 -16.60 3.83 10.02
CA VAL A 118 -17.94 3.99 9.42
C VAL A 118 -18.21 2.90 8.40
N CYS A 119 -17.23 2.56 7.54
CA CYS A 119 -17.37 1.51 6.54
C CYS A 119 -17.59 0.13 7.17
N ARG A 120 -16.80 -0.21 8.20
CA ARG A 120 -16.98 -1.43 9.02
C ARG A 120 -18.37 -1.48 9.67
N ALA A 121 -18.81 -0.37 10.26
CA ALA A 121 -20.13 -0.28 10.87
C ALA A 121 -21.27 -0.40 9.84
N GLY A 122 -21.08 0.15 8.64
CA GLY A 122 -22.01 0.04 7.52
C GLY A 122 -22.16 -1.39 7.00
N ALA A 123 -21.05 -2.13 6.92
CA ALA A 123 -21.03 -3.55 6.56
C ALA A 123 -21.83 -4.39 7.58
N ALA A 124 -21.54 -4.20 8.87
CA ALA A 124 -22.27 -4.89 9.95
C ALA A 124 -23.76 -4.51 9.98
N THR A 125 -24.09 -3.23 9.76
CA THR A 125 -25.48 -2.77 9.66
C THR A 125 -26.21 -3.41 8.47
N SER A 126 -25.50 -3.65 7.37
CA SER A 126 -26.03 -4.32 6.18
C SER A 126 -26.01 -5.85 6.30
N ASN A 127 -25.50 -6.40 7.39
CA ASN A 127 -25.30 -7.83 7.62
C ASN A 127 -24.57 -8.54 6.46
N ILE A 128 -23.52 -7.92 5.94
CA ILE A 128 -22.66 -8.50 4.90
C ILE A 128 -21.18 -8.30 5.27
N PRO A 129 -20.27 -9.17 4.79
CA PRO A 129 -18.83 -8.97 4.93
C PRO A 129 -18.37 -7.61 4.38
N LEU A 130 -17.28 -7.08 4.96
CA LEU A 130 -16.77 -5.75 4.62
C LEU A 130 -16.39 -5.63 3.14
N TYR A 131 -15.70 -6.62 2.55
CA TYR A 131 -15.40 -6.59 1.10
C TYR A 131 -16.66 -6.50 0.22
N LYS A 132 -17.76 -7.19 0.56
CA LYS A 132 -19.04 -7.09 -0.17
C LYS A 132 -19.66 -5.70 0.02
N TYR A 133 -19.57 -5.15 1.23
CA TYR A 133 -20.06 -3.80 1.51
C TYR A 133 -19.28 -2.73 0.74
N ILE A 134 -17.94 -2.83 0.69
CA ILE A 134 -17.07 -1.96 -0.09
C ILE A 134 -17.48 -1.99 -1.57
N ASN A 135 -17.68 -3.19 -2.15
CA ASN A 135 -18.14 -3.30 -3.53
C ASN A 135 -19.53 -2.68 -3.73
N LYS A 136 -20.44 -2.87 -2.78
CA LYS A 136 -21.80 -2.32 -2.82
C LYS A 136 -21.78 -0.79 -2.85
N ILE A 137 -21.00 -0.14 -1.98
CA ILE A 137 -20.96 1.33 -1.86
C ILE A 137 -20.07 2.01 -2.90
N GLN A 138 -19.19 1.28 -3.59
CA GLN A 138 -18.38 1.82 -4.67
C GLN A 138 -19.28 2.37 -5.80
N ASN A 139 -19.14 3.64 -6.16
CA ASN A 139 -19.88 4.22 -7.28
C ASN A 139 -19.22 3.89 -8.64
N SER A 140 -19.11 2.59 -8.94
CA SER A 140 -18.51 2.06 -10.16
C SER A 140 -19.56 1.32 -10.99
N LYS A 141 -19.48 1.48 -12.32
CA LYS A 141 -20.20 0.62 -13.28
C LYS A 141 -19.71 -0.83 -13.22
N PHE A 142 -18.47 -1.04 -12.78
CA PHE A 142 -17.85 -2.35 -12.62
C PHE A 142 -18.15 -2.89 -11.21
N LYS A 143 -19.34 -3.46 -11.04
CA LYS A 143 -19.69 -4.23 -9.84
C LYS A 143 -19.09 -5.63 -9.94
N ILE A 144 -18.54 -6.11 -8.84
CA ILE A 144 -17.89 -7.43 -8.78
C ILE A 144 -18.97 -8.42 -8.37
N GLN A 145 -19.22 -9.41 -9.21
CA GLN A 145 -20.13 -10.51 -8.91
C GLN A 145 -19.36 -11.70 -8.34
N ASN A 146 -18.21 -12.01 -8.97
CA ASN A 146 -17.33 -13.10 -8.57
C ASN A 146 -16.11 -12.51 -7.87
N PHE A 147 -16.17 -12.46 -6.54
CA PHE A 147 -15.05 -12.04 -5.72
C PHE A 147 -13.94 -13.09 -5.76
N ARG A 148 -12.70 -12.62 -5.70
CA ARG A 148 -11.51 -13.45 -5.54
C ARG A 148 -10.50 -12.69 -4.68
N ALA A 149 -9.64 -13.42 -3.99
CA ALA A 149 -8.46 -12.82 -3.40
C ALA A 149 -7.54 -12.28 -4.52
N PRO A 150 -6.92 -11.10 -4.33
CA PRO A 150 -5.90 -10.58 -5.25
C PRO A 150 -4.63 -11.44 -5.21
N SER A 151 -3.82 -11.39 -6.26
CA SER A 151 -2.51 -12.04 -6.26
C SER A 151 -1.57 -11.31 -5.29
N PRO A 152 -0.95 -12.00 -4.31
CA PRO A 152 -0.07 -11.34 -3.35
C PRO A 152 1.31 -11.06 -3.95
N CYS A 153 1.84 -9.87 -3.67
CA CYS A 153 3.22 -9.47 -3.89
C CYS A 153 3.92 -9.42 -2.52
N PHE A 154 4.87 -10.32 -2.30
CA PHE A 154 5.58 -10.40 -1.01
C PHE A 154 6.94 -9.74 -1.12
N ASN A 155 7.13 -8.65 -0.37
CA ASN A 155 8.40 -7.91 -0.32
C ASN A 155 9.41 -8.68 0.56
N ILE A 156 10.31 -9.43 -0.06
CA ILE A 156 11.19 -10.39 0.63
C ILE A 156 12.63 -9.91 0.79
N ILE A 157 13.05 -8.89 0.03
CA ILE A 157 14.31 -8.16 0.26
C ILE A 157 13.99 -6.66 0.30
N ASN A 158 14.47 -5.97 1.33
CA ASN A 158 14.25 -4.55 1.55
C ASN A 158 15.54 -3.75 1.28
N GLY A 159 15.39 -2.68 0.50
CA GLY A 159 16.39 -1.65 0.26
C GLY A 159 15.82 -0.26 0.55
N GLY A 160 16.44 0.77 -0.03
CA GLY A 160 16.05 2.17 0.04
C GLY A 160 15.73 2.65 1.46
N ALA A 161 14.68 3.47 1.59
CA ALA A 161 14.27 4.04 2.87
C ALA A 161 13.71 3.02 3.88
N HIS A 162 13.50 1.76 3.48
CA HIS A 162 12.91 0.71 4.32
C HIS A 162 13.95 -0.16 5.03
N SER A 163 15.25 0.09 4.79
CA SER A 163 16.34 -0.60 5.46
C SER A 163 17.57 0.30 5.60
N SER A 164 18.55 -0.08 6.41
CA SER A 164 19.85 0.59 6.47
C SER A 164 20.85 0.03 5.44
N SER A 165 20.39 -0.70 4.42
CA SER A 165 21.24 -1.37 3.43
C SER A 165 21.78 -0.40 2.37
N ASN A 166 22.74 -0.87 1.57
CA ASN A 166 23.26 -0.15 0.40
C ASN A 166 22.45 -0.43 -0.89
N LEU A 167 21.32 -1.13 -0.78
CA LEU A 167 20.50 -1.48 -1.92
C LEU A 167 19.55 -0.31 -2.21
N ASP A 168 19.75 0.39 -3.33
CA ASP A 168 19.00 1.63 -3.62
C ASP A 168 17.52 1.39 -3.97
N ILE A 169 17.21 0.30 -4.68
CA ILE A 169 15.82 -0.11 -4.97
C ILE A 169 15.14 -0.57 -3.68
N GLN A 170 13.92 -0.10 -3.44
CA GLN A 170 13.26 -0.20 -2.15
C GLN A 170 12.69 -1.58 -1.84
N GLU A 171 12.04 -2.24 -2.81
CA GLU A 171 11.35 -3.51 -2.58
C GLU A 171 11.59 -4.50 -3.72
N PHE A 172 11.96 -5.73 -3.34
CA PHE A 172 12.08 -6.86 -4.26
C PHE A 172 11.05 -7.91 -3.88
N MET A 173 10.08 -8.10 -4.76
CA MET A 173 8.89 -8.88 -4.47
C MET A 173 8.84 -10.18 -5.26
N ILE A 174 8.37 -11.25 -4.60
CA ILE A 174 7.90 -12.46 -5.29
C ILE A 174 6.38 -12.46 -5.42
N ILE A 175 5.92 -12.99 -6.55
CA ILE A 175 4.51 -13.03 -6.93
C ILE A 175 4.19 -14.46 -7.38
N PRO A 176 3.78 -15.33 -6.44
CA PRO A 176 3.45 -16.71 -6.75
C PRO A 176 2.20 -16.81 -7.65
N GLN A 177 2.22 -17.80 -8.55
CA GLN A 177 1.18 -18.12 -9.54
C GLN A 177 0.50 -19.47 -9.20
N GLY A 178 0.21 -19.68 -7.92
CA GLY A 178 -0.62 -20.78 -7.43
C GLY A 178 -2.10 -20.58 -7.79
N ASN A 179 -2.91 -21.61 -7.53
CA ASN A 179 -4.32 -21.64 -7.91
C ASN A 179 -5.21 -20.76 -7.03
N ASN A 180 -4.79 -20.53 -5.78
CA ASN A 180 -5.56 -19.81 -4.77
C ASN A 180 -4.62 -19.08 -3.80
N PHE A 181 -5.18 -18.23 -2.95
CA PHE A 181 -4.41 -17.41 -2.02
C PHE A 181 -3.66 -18.24 -0.99
N ALA A 182 -4.28 -19.30 -0.44
CA ALA A 182 -3.62 -20.21 0.50
C ALA A 182 -2.37 -20.88 -0.10
N GLU A 183 -2.44 -21.38 -1.33
CA GLU A 183 -1.29 -21.96 -2.04
C GLU A 183 -0.21 -20.89 -2.26
N ASN A 184 -0.61 -19.69 -2.70
CA ASN A 184 0.31 -18.58 -2.90
C ASN A 184 1.06 -18.18 -1.62
N LEU A 185 0.35 -18.06 -0.50
CA LEU A 185 0.96 -17.74 0.79
C LEU A 185 1.93 -18.84 1.22
N GLN A 186 1.55 -20.11 1.10
CA GLN A 186 2.43 -21.23 1.43
C GLN A 186 3.73 -21.20 0.60
N ILE A 187 3.61 -21.09 -0.72
CA ILE A 187 4.76 -21.03 -1.64
C ILE A 187 5.71 -19.92 -1.22
N SER A 188 5.18 -18.72 -0.97
CA SER A 188 5.99 -17.57 -0.58
C SER A 188 6.66 -17.74 0.78
N THR A 189 5.98 -18.30 1.79
CA THR A 189 6.57 -18.57 3.10
C THR A 189 7.70 -19.58 3.00
N GLU A 190 7.55 -20.64 2.19
CA GLU A 190 8.63 -21.61 1.97
C GLU A 190 9.84 -20.98 1.27
N ILE A 191 9.62 -20.13 0.26
CA ILE A 191 10.70 -19.38 -0.41
C ILE A 191 11.37 -18.42 0.59
N TYR A 192 10.59 -17.73 1.43
CA TYR A 192 11.11 -16.79 2.43
C TYR A 192 12.02 -17.48 3.46
N HIS A 193 11.68 -18.67 3.97
CA HIS A 193 12.56 -19.41 4.87
C HIS A 193 13.81 -19.98 4.17
N ASN A 194 13.70 -20.37 2.90
CA ASN A 194 14.88 -20.75 2.11
C ASN A 194 15.81 -19.56 1.91
N LEU A 195 15.23 -18.38 1.65
CA LEU A 195 15.95 -17.13 1.50
C LEU A 195 16.70 -16.78 2.79
N GLU A 196 16.07 -16.91 3.96
CA GLU A 196 16.71 -16.75 5.27
C GLU A 196 17.97 -17.62 5.36
N SER A 197 17.85 -18.92 5.08
CA SER A 197 18.97 -19.86 5.12
C SER A 197 20.10 -19.50 4.16
N ILE A 198 19.78 -18.93 2.99
CA ILE A 198 20.80 -18.46 2.03
C ILE A 198 21.48 -17.19 2.56
N PHE A 199 20.71 -16.26 3.13
CA PHE A 199 21.24 -15.05 3.74
C PHE A 199 22.17 -15.38 4.92
N GLU A 200 21.78 -16.27 5.82
CA GLU A 200 22.63 -16.72 6.94
C GLU A 200 23.93 -17.36 6.45
N LYS A 201 23.89 -18.15 5.38
CA LYS A 201 25.08 -18.76 4.79
C LYS A 201 25.99 -17.76 4.08
N LYS A 202 25.42 -16.78 3.36
CA LYS A 202 26.18 -15.80 2.57
C LYS A 202 26.75 -14.66 3.45
N PHE A 203 26.00 -14.22 4.46
CA PHE A 203 26.32 -13.03 5.26
C PHE A 203 26.58 -13.32 6.75
N GLY A 204 26.29 -14.53 7.22
CA GLY A 204 26.41 -14.94 8.62
C GLY A 204 25.08 -14.81 9.38
N ALA A 205 24.81 -15.77 10.27
CA ALA A 205 23.54 -15.86 11.03
C ALA A 205 23.24 -14.64 11.93
N GLY A 206 24.23 -13.83 12.28
CA GLY A 206 24.05 -12.58 13.04
C GLY A 206 23.85 -11.32 12.18
N SER A 207 23.97 -11.45 10.85
CA SER A 207 23.91 -10.32 9.90
C SER A 207 22.56 -10.21 9.20
N VAL A 208 21.63 -11.14 9.48
CA VAL A 208 20.31 -11.18 8.88
C VAL A 208 19.37 -10.27 9.68
N SER A 209 19.16 -9.06 9.19
CA SER A 209 18.17 -8.13 9.73
C SER A 209 16.95 -8.05 8.82
N LEU A 210 15.78 -7.93 9.43
CA LEU A 210 14.56 -7.60 8.71
C LEU A 210 14.39 -6.09 8.62
N GLY A 211 14.02 -5.59 7.44
CA GLY A 211 13.58 -4.21 7.26
C GLY A 211 12.21 -3.93 7.87
N ASP A 212 11.73 -2.71 7.67
CA ASP A 212 10.43 -2.25 8.19
C ASP A 212 9.26 -3.14 7.74
N GLU A 213 9.39 -3.78 6.58
CA GLU A 213 8.34 -4.58 5.95
C GLU A 213 8.56 -6.09 6.08
N GLY A 214 9.56 -6.49 6.85
CA GLY A 214 9.87 -7.90 7.12
C GLY A 214 10.72 -8.57 6.04
N GLY A 215 11.11 -7.87 4.98
CA GLY A 215 12.07 -8.40 3.99
C GLY A 215 13.48 -8.43 4.57
N PHE A 216 14.32 -9.33 4.08
CA PHE A 216 15.72 -9.38 4.47
C PHE A 216 16.48 -8.16 3.94
N SER A 217 17.52 -7.75 4.67
CA SER A 217 18.36 -6.62 4.30
C SER A 217 19.83 -6.99 4.54
N SER A 218 20.74 -6.48 3.71
CA SER A 218 22.19 -6.68 3.87
C SER A 218 22.97 -5.51 3.29
N MET A 219 24.08 -5.14 3.92
CA MET A 219 24.93 -4.01 3.52
C MET A 219 25.66 -4.22 2.18
N THR A 220 25.75 -5.45 1.67
CA THR A 220 26.62 -5.80 0.53
C THR A 220 25.87 -6.35 -0.67
N LEU A 221 24.57 -6.02 -0.81
CA LEU A 221 23.76 -6.45 -1.95
C LEU A 221 23.66 -5.35 -3.02
N GLY A 222 24.00 -5.72 -4.26
CA GLY A 222 23.52 -5.04 -5.46
C GLY A 222 22.14 -5.55 -5.91
N VAL A 223 21.55 -4.87 -6.88
CA VAL A 223 20.23 -5.15 -7.46
C VAL A 223 20.20 -6.52 -8.13
N GLU A 224 21.15 -6.80 -9.03
CA GLU A 224 21.26 -8.10 -9.70
C GLU A 224 21.52 -9.20 -8.67
N ASP A 225 22.44 -8.99 -7.73
CA ASP A 225 22.72 -9.92 -6.63
C ASP A 225 21.47 -10.28 -5.82
N ALA A 226 20.60 -9.30 -5.53
CA ALA A 226 19.36 -9.51 -4.81
C ALA A 226 18.40 -10.40 -5.62
N LEU A 227 18.21 -10.10 -6.91
CA LEU A 227 17.39 -10.88 -7.82
C LEU A 227 17.91 -12.32 -7.96
N ASP A 228 19.23 -12.47 -8.11
CA ASP A 228 19.93 -13.75 -8.22
C ASP A 228 19.70 -14.63 -6.98
N ILE A 229 19.78 -14.04 -5.80
CA ILE A 229 19.54 -14.74 -4.54
C ILE A 229 18.07 -15.15 -4.41
N ILE A 230 17.13 -14.28 -4.81
CA ILE A 230 15.70 -14.62 -4.84
C ILE A 230 15.48 -15.83 -5.76
N MET A 231 16.04 -15.81 -6.98
CA MET A 231 15.91 -16.93 -7.91
C MET A 231 16.56 -18.20 -7.37
N LYS A 232 17.69 -18.11 -6.65
CA LYS A 232 18.29 -19.25 -5.94
C LYS A 232 17.42 -19.78 -4.80
N ALA A 233 16.67 -18.91 -4.11
CA ALA A 233 15.73 -19.30 -3.05
C ALA A 233 14.46 -19.96 -3.59
N VAL A 234 14.08 -19.64 -4.84
CA VAL A 234 13.07 -20.39 -5.57
C VAL A 234 13.62 -21.79 -5.83
N ASN A 235 13.08 -22.79 -5.12
CA ASN A 235 13.37 -24.18 -5.44
C ASN A 235 12.77 -24.50 -6.81
N HIS A 236 13.56 -24.31 -7.88
CA HIS A 236 13.11 -24.45 -9.26
C HIS A 236 12.48 -25.83 -9.55
N LYS A 237 12.92 -26.89 -8.86
CA LYS A 237 12.34 -28.23 -9.02
C LYS A 237 10.91 -28.32 -8.45
N LYS A 238 10.56 -27.48 -7.48
CA LYS A 238 9.26 -27.48 -6.81
C LYS A 238 8.33 -26.37 -7.32
N TYR A 239 8.86 -25.19 -7.59
CA TYR A 239 8.09 -23.98 -7.89
C TYR A 239 8.44 -23.31 -9.23
N GLY A 240 9.53 -23.73 -9.89
CA GLY A 240 9.91 -23.37 -11.26
C GLY A 240 9.35 -22.04 -11.78
N GLU A 241 8.52 -22.12 -12.81
CA GLU A 241 7.90 -20.99 -13.52
C GLU A 241 6.73 -20.33 -12.78
N LYS A 242 6.34 -20.87 -11.61
CA LYS A 242 5.22 -20.32 -10.82
C LYS A 242 5.59 -19.04 -10.07
N ILE A 243 6.81 -18.52 -10.17
CA ILE A 243 7.23 -17.30 -9.49
C ILE A 243 7.52 -16.20 -10.52
N LYS A 244 6.83 -15.08 -10.36
CA LYS A 244 7.15 -13.82 -11.03
C LYS A 244 7.72 -12.84 -10.02
N LEU A 245 8.38 -11.80 -10.52
CA LEU A 245 8.98 -10.76 -9.69
C LEU A 245 8.28 -9.41 -9.92
N GLY A 246 8.32 -8.56 -8.91
CA GLY A 246 7.94 -7.16 -9.01
C GLY A 246 8.94 -6.31 -8.24
N LEU A 247 9.21 -5.10 -8.71
CA LEU A 247 10.11 -4.17 -8.04
C LEU A 247 9.36 -2.89 -7.70
N ASP A 248 9.58 -2.37 -6.50
CA ASP A 248 9.32 -0.97 -6.17
C ASP A 248 10.67 -0.26 -6.10
N CYS A 249 10.93 0.54 -7.13
CA CYS A 249 12.17 1.27 -7.24
C CYS A 249 12.20 2.46 -6.28
N ALA A 250 11.05 3.10 -6.01
CA ALA A 250 10.97 4.35 -5.25
C ALA A 250 12.04 5.38 -5.68
N ALA A 251 12.17 5.61 -7.00
CA ALA A 251 13.32 6.30 -7.59
C ALA A 251 13.50 7.77 -7.16
N ASN A 252 12.50 8.36 -6.49
CA ASN A 252 12.65 9.61 -5.75
C ASN A 252 13.81 9.55 -4.73
N HIS A 253 14.02 8.39 -4.09
CA HIS A 253 15.02 8.20 -3.04
C HIS A 253 16.45 8.38 -3.56
N PHE A 254 16.74 7.83 -4.73
CA PHE A 254 18.06 7.89 -5.35
C PHE A 254 18.16 8.92 -6.48
N LYS A 255 17.18 9.82 -6.60
CA LYS A 255 17.28 11.00 -7.47
C LYS A 255 18.22 12.02 -6.83
N LYS A 256 19.26 12.45 -7.56
CA LYS A 256 20.17 13.48 -7.07
C LYS A 256 19.46 14.83 -6.99
N LYS A 257 19.48 15.46 -5.80
CA LYS A 257 18.86 16.78 -5.59
C LYS A 257 19.40 17.80 -6.58
N ASN A 258 18.49 18.58 -7.18
CA ASN A 258 18.80 19.61 -8.18
C ASN A 258 19.56 19.08 -9.43
N SER A 259 19.39 17.80 -9.77
CA SER A 259 20.01 17.19 -10.95
C SER A 259 18.98 16.38 -11.75
N SER A 260 19.23 16.21 -13.05
CA SER A 260 18.50 15.25 -13.90
C SER A 260 18.99 13.82 -13.74
N GLN A 261 20.04 13.58 -12.96
CA GLN A 261 20.68 12.27 -12.77
C GLN A 261 20.10 11.50 -11.57
N TYR A 262 20.20 10.18 -11.64
CA TYR A 262 19.93 9.20 -10.59
C TYR A 262 21.25 8.61 -10.09
N PHE A 263 21.33 8.20 -8.83
CA PHE A 263 22.51 7.60 -8.23
C PHE A 263 22.22 6.17 -7.79
N LEU A 264 22.57 5.19 -8.61
CA LEU A 264 22.25 3.78 -8.39
C LEU A 264 23.54 2.96 -8.31
N GLU A 265 23.79 2.27 -7.21
CA GLU A 265 24.96 1.42 -6.96
C GLU A 265 26.29 2.14 -7.23
N ASN A 266 26.41 3.37 -6.73
CA ASN A 266 27.55 4.26 -6.97
C ASN A 266 27.75 4.73 -8.42
N ARG A 267 26.74 4.56 -9.29
CA ARG A 267 26.74 5.04 -10.68
C ARG A 267 25.81 6.24 -10.83
N GLU A 268 26.27 7.28 -11.53
CA GLU A 268 25.38 8.35 -11.99
C GLU A 268 24.74 7.95 -13.32
N LEU A 269 23.41 7.87 -13.33
CA LEU A 269 22.62 7.45 -14.47
C LEU A 269 21.68 8.56 -14.92
N SER A 270 21.61 8.81 -16.23
CA SER A 270 20.54 9.60 -16.82
C SER A 270 19.23 8.80 -16.79
N SER A 271 18.08 9.44 -17.05
CA SER A 271 16.82 8.71 -17.20
C SER A 271 16.90 7.64 -18.31
N GLU A 272 17.65 7.91 -19.39
CA GLU A 272 17.87 6.95 -20.48
C GLU A 272 18.74 5.76 -20.03
N SER A 273 19.85 6.02 -19.33
CA SER A 273 20.70 4.95 -18.80
C SER A 273 19.98 4.10 -17.76
N LEU A 274 19.16 4.72 -16.90
CA LEU A 274 18.34 4.02 -15.91
C LEU A 274 17.24 3.18 -16.58
N MET A 275 16.63 3.68 -17.65
CA MET A 275 15.66 2.93 -18.46
C MET A 275 16.29 1.68 -19.09
N ASN A 276 17.49 1.81 -19.67
CA ASN A 276 18.22 0.66 -20.24
C ASN A 276 18.54 -0.36 -19.16
N PHE A 277 18.98 0.09 -17.99
CA PHE A 277 19.20 -0.79 -16.84
C PHE A 277 17.95 -1.59 -16.46
N TYR A 278 16.78 -0.95 -16.37
CA TYR A 278 15.53 -1.68 -16.11
C TYR A 278 15.14 -2.63 -17.24
N GLN A 279 15.40 -2.27 -18.49
CA GLN A 279 15.15 -3.15 -19.62
C GLN A 279 15.99 -4.43 -19.52
N ASP A 280 17.28 -4.29 -19.19
CA ASP A 280 18.17 -5.44 -19.01
C ASP A 280 17.65 -6.37 -17.90
N LEU A 281 17.22 -5.81 -16.76
CA LEU A 281 16.60 -6.60 -15.68
C LEU A 281 15.32 -7.32 -16.12
N VAL A 282 14.46 -6.66 -16.89
CA VAL A 282 13.20 -7.24 -17.38
C VAL A 282 13.45 -8.34 -18.40
N ASP A 283 14.52 -8.24 -19.18
CA ASP A 283 14.90 -9.26 -20.16
C ASP A 283 15.59 -10.48 -19.50
N GLU A 284 16.28 -10.29 -18.37
CA GLU A 284 16.96 -11.36 -17.63
C GLU A 284 16.07 -12.08 -16.61
N TYR A 285 15.20 -11.36 -15.90
CA TYR A 285 14.40 -11.87 -14.79
C TYR A 285 12.91 -11.89 -15.10
N PRO A 286 12.10 -12.78 -14.48
CA PRO A 286 10.66 -12.86 -14.74
C PRO A 286 9.85 -11.74 -14.04
N ILE A 287 10.30 -10.49 -14.21
CA ILE A 287 9.68 -9.28 -13.69
C ILE A 287 8.40 -9.02 -14.48
N ILE A 288 7.29 -8.76 -13.78
CA ILE A 288 5.99 -8.45 -14.39
C ILE A 288 5.51 -7.03 -14.10
N PHE A 289 6.14 -6.34 -13.16
CA PHE A 289 5.89 -4.92 -12.96
C PHE A 289 7.10 -4.17 -12.35
N LEU A 290 7.17 -2.88 -12.67
CA LEU A 290 8.01 -1.90 -12.01
C LEU A 290 7.12 -0.80 -11.42
N GLU A 291 7.25 -0.54 -10.13
CA GLU A 291 6.63 0.56 -9.40
C GLU A 291 7.65 1.70 -9.24
N ASP A 292 7.19 2.91 -9.56
CA ASP A 292 7.97 4.16 -9.52
C ASP A 292 9.42 4.04 -10.04
N PRO A 293 9.61 3.60 -11.30
CA PRO A 293 10.93 3.46 -11.91
C PRO A 293 11.70 4.80 -12.02
N PHE A 294 10.99 5.93 -12.03
CA PHE A 294 11.56 7.27 -12.09
C PHE A 294 11.00 8.17 -10.98
N ALA A 295 11.69 9.28 -10.72
CA ALA A 295 11.21 10.28 -9.78
C ALA A 295 9.85 10.84 -10.24
N GLU A 296 8.98 11.23 -9.29
CA GLU A 296 7.58 11.58 -9.53
C GLU A 296 7.37 12.76 -10.52
N LYS A 297 8.42 13.57 -10.75
CA LYS A 297 8.42 14.70 -11.71
C LYS A 297 9.05 14.38 -13.06
N ASP A 298 9.61 13.19 -13.24
CA ASP A 298 10.27 12.76 -14.49
C ASP A 298 9.26 12.13 -15.46
N PHE A 299 8.30 12.93 -15.92
CA PHE A 299 7.24 12.45 -16.82
C PHE A 299 7.80 11.92 -18.15
N ASN A 300 8.93 12.47 -18.62
CA ASN A 300 9.58 11.96 -19.83
C ASN A 300 10.11 10.54 -19.62
N GLY A 301 10.77 10.26 -18.48
CA GLY A 301 11.20 8.91 -18.12
C GLY A 301 10.03 7.92 -18.09
N PHE A 302 8.95 8.27 -17.39
CA PHE A 302 7.73 7.44 -17.33
C PHE A 302 7.12 7.20 -18.72
N LYS A 303 7.02 8.23 -19.56
CA LYS A 303 6.46 8.10 -20.90
C LYS A 303 7.30 7.19 -21.80
N GLU A 304 8.62 7.29 -21.75
CA GLU A 304 9.50 6.47 -22.56
C GLU A 304 9.52 5.01 -22.10
N ILE A 305 9.61 4.74 -20.78
CA ILE A 305 9.55 3.34 -20.29
C ILE A 305 8.18 2.73 -20.57
N GLN A 306 7.10 3.50 -20.43
CA GLN A 306 5.76 3.05 -20.77
C GLN A 306 5.64 2.78 -22.28
N ARG A 307 6.30 3.55 -23.15
CA ARG A 307 6.32 3.26 -24.60
C ARG A 307 7.07 1.97 -24.91
N LEU A 308 8.19 1.71 -24.23
CA LEU A 308 9.07 0.57 -24.50
C LEU A 308 8.59 -0.75 -23.88
N LEU A 309 8.13 -0.72 -22.63
CA LEU A 309 7.95 -1.94 -21.82
C LEU A 309 6.49 -2.32 -21.56
N ARG A 310 5.51 -1.49 -21.93
CA ARG A 310 4.07 -1.72 -21.64
C ARG A 310 3.49 -3.05 -22.14
N GLU A 311 4.07 -3.63 -23.19
CA GLU A 311 3.61 -4.90 -23.76
C GLU A 311 4.26 -6.10 -23.06
N LYS A 312 5.33 -5.89 -22.28
CA LYS A 312 6.04 -6.91 -21.51
C LYS A 312 5.63 -6.91 -20.03
N ILE A 313 5.57 -5.72 -19.43
CA ILE A 313 5.36 -5.54 -17.99
C ILE A 313 4.41 -4.38 -17.68
N LEU A 314 3.95 -4.32 -16.43
CA LEU A 314 3.20 -3.18 -15.91
C LEU A 314 4.16 -2.09 -15.42
N ILE A 315 3.85 -0.84 -15.72
CA ILE A 315 4.45 0.33 -15.08
C ILE A 315 3.41 0.87 -14.10
N ILE A 316 3.76 0.83 -12.82
CA ILE A 316 2.87 1.14 -11.72
C ILE A 316 3.28 2.51 -11.15
N GLY A 317 2.30 3.41 -11.01
CA GLY A 317 2.52 4.68 -10.29
C GLY A 317 2.10 4.59 -8.83
N ASP A 318 2.98 5.02 -7.92
CA ASP A 318 2.71 5.25 -6.50
C ASP A 318 2.82 6.73 -6.16
N ASP A 319 4.03 7.26 -5.94
CA ASP A 319 4.30 8.68 -5.67
C ASP A 319 3.82 9.56 -6.84
N LEU A 320 3.95 9.08 -8.08
CA LEU A 320 3.43 9.74 -9.28
C LEU A 320 1.92 10.05 -9.20
N ILE A 321 1.16 9.21 -8.50
CA ILE A 321 -0.31 9.24 -8.49
C ILE A 321 -0.87 9.64 -7.12
N CYS A 322 -0.26 9.22 -6.02
CA CYS A 322 -0.69 9.42 -4.65
C CYS A 322 -2.17 9.02 -4.40
N THR A 323 -2.66 7.97 -5.08
CA THR A 323 -4.08 7.56 -5.07
C THR A 323 -5.06 8.73 -5.37
N ASN A 324 -4.61 9.75 -6.11
CA ASN A 324 -5.36 11.00 -6.33
C ASN A 324 -6.06 11.02 -7.70
N PRO A 325 -7.40 11.15 -7.78
CA PRO A 325 -8.13 11.18 -9.05
C PRO A 325 -7.63 12.23 -10.06
N LYS A 326 -7.13 13.39 -9.62
CA LYS A 326 -6.56 14.40 -10.51
C LYS A 326 -5.28 13.90 -11.19
N MET A 327 -4.40 13.28 -10.40
CA MET A 327 -3.14 12.73 -10.90
C MET A 327 -3.37 11.50 -11.79
N ILE A 328 -4.36 10.66 -11.47
CA ILE A 328 -4.77 9.53 -12.33
C ILE A 328 -5.17 10.02 -13.73
N ARG A 329 -5.97 11.11 -13.82
CA ARG A 329 -6.36 11.67 -15.12
C ARG A 329 -5.15 12.19 -15.89
N LYS A 330 -4.29 12.95 -15.23
CA LYS A 330 -3.06 13.48 -15.83
C LYS A 330 -2.15 12.36 -16.35
N ALA A 331 -1.87 11.36 -15.52
CA ALA A 331 -1.03 10.23 -15.89
C ALA A 331 -1.64 9.41 -17.05
N LYS A 332 -2.98 9.32 -17.13
CA LYS A 332 -3.66 8.72 -18.28
C LYS A 332 -3.52 9.57 -19.55
N GLU A 333 -3.75 10.88 -19.47
CA GLU A 333 -3.65 11.82 -20.59
C GLU A 333 -2.24 11.83 -21.19
N GLU A 334 -1.21 11.76 -20.34
CA GLU A 334 0.19 11.77 -20.75
C GLU A 334 0.75 10.36 -21.04
N ASN A 335 -0.02 9.30 -20.81
CA ASN A 335 0.37 7.88 -20.92
C ASN A 335 1.63 7.53 -20.11
N LEU A 336 1.62 7.84 -18.81
CA LEU A 336 2.78 7.66 -17.93
C LEU A 336 2.87 6.26 -17.31
N CYS A 337 1.75 5.57 -17.15
CA CYS A 337 1.69 4.24 -16.51
C CYS A 337 0.42 3.47 -16.95
N ASN A 338 0.35 2.19 -16.58
CA ASN A 338 -0.79 1.31 -16.86
C ASN A 338 -1.28 0.53 -15.62
N GLY A 339 -0.78 0.89 -14.44
CA GLY A 339 -1.31 0.47 -13.16
C GLY A 339 -1.07 1.51 -12.07
N MET A 340 -1.72 1.32 -10.93
CA MET A 340 -1.53 2.21 -9.78
C MET A 340 -1.50 1.44 -8.46
N ILE A 341 -0.74 2.00 -7.52
CA ILE A 341 -0.86 1.67 -6.12
C ILE A 341 -2.11 2.33 -5.52
N VAL A 342 -2.81 1.60 -4.67
CA VAL A 342 -3.96 2.09 -3.91
C VAL A 342 -3.61 2.11 -2.43
N LYS A 343 -3.32 3.31 -1.90
CA LYS A 343 -3.06 3.58 -0.48
C LYS A 343 -4.08 4.58 0.05
N MET A 344 -5.01 4.09 0.88
CA MET A 344 -6.11 4.92 1.40
C MET A 344 -5.63 6.17 2.14
N ASN A 345 -4.49 6.09 2.84
CA ASN A 345 -3.97 7.21 3.62
C ASN A 345 -3.33 8.30 2.76
N GLN A 346 -2.97 8.01 1.50
CA GLN A 346 -2.51 9.03 0.55
C GLN A 346 -3.65 9.97 0.11
N ILE A 347 -4.91 9.52 0.13
CA ILE A 347 -6.06 10.35 -0.24
C ILE A 347 -6.94 10.73 0.95
N GLY A 348 -7.05 9.88 1.97
CA GLY A 348 -7.60 10.22 3.29
C GLY A 348 -9.06 9.86 3.56
N THR A 349 -9.81 9.32 2.60
CA THR A 349 -11.16 8.76 2.83
C THR A 349 -11.42 7.49 2.02
N ILE A 350 -12.36 6.66 2.50
CA ILE A 350 -12.83 5.50 1.74
C ILE A 350 -13.50 5.95 0.44
N SER A 351 -14.37 6.97 0.48
CA SER A 351 -15.10 7.40 -0.73
C SER A 351 -14.18 7.88 -1.85
N GLU A 352 -13.15 8.69 -1.55
CA GLU A 352 -12.17 9.13 -2.55
C GLU A 352 -11.29 7.97 -3.03
N THR A 353 -10.94 7.02 -2.15
CA THR A 353 -10.21 5.80 -2.54
C THR A 353 -11.01 4.97 -3.54
N LEU A 354 -12.32 4.79 -3.29
CA LEU A 354 -13.21 4.03 -4.17
C LEU A 354 -13.42 4.72 -5.52
N GLU A 355 -13.44 6.06 -5.54
CA GLU A 355 -13.47 6.85 -6.77
C GLU A 355 -12.17 6.69 -7.57
N ALA A 356 -11.01 6.82 -6.92
CA ALA A 356 -9.70 6.63 -7.55
C ALA A 356 -9.58 5.23 -8.18
N ALA A 357 -9.92 4.18 -7.42
CA ALA A 357 -9.91 2.81 -7.91
C ALA A 357 -10.86 2.58 -9.09
N ALA A 358 -12.08 3.14 -9.04
CA ALA A 358 -13.04 3.04 -10.13
C ALA A 358 -12.58 3.78 -11.39
N LEU A 359 -11.94 4.94 -11.23
CA LEU A 359 -11.40 5.74 -12.32
C LEU A 359 -10.26 5.01 -13.04
N ALA A 360 -9.28 4.51 -12.31
CA ALA A 360 -8.18 3.73 -12.88
C ALA A 360 -8.70 2.48 -13.61
N LYS A 361 -9.66 1.74 -13.02
CA LYS A 361 -10.30 0.60 -13.70
C LYS A 361 -11.02 1.00 -14.99
N SER A 362 -11.60 2.19 -15.06
CA SER A 362 -12.22 2.70 -16.29
C SER A 362 -11.22 2.90 -17.43
N PHE A 363 -9.92 3.02 -17.09
CA PHE A 363 -8.81 3.07 -18.04
C PHE A 363 -8.16 1.70 -18.28
N SER A 364 -8.77 0.62 -17.79
CA SER A 364 -8.21 -0.74 -17.80
C SER A 364 -6.87 -0.86 -17.08
N TRP A 365 -6.58 0.04 -16.14
CA TRP A 365 -5.37 -0.05 -15.33
C TRP A 365 -5.46 -1.18 -14.32
N LYS A 366 -4.30 -1.75 -14.03
CA LYS A 366 -4.13 -2.74 -12.96
C LYS A 366 -4.06 -2.03 -11.61
N LEU A 367 -4.70 -2.62 -10.61
CA LEU A 367 -4.67 -2.09 -9.24
C LEU A 367 -3.82 -2.98 -8.34
N ILE A 368 -2.93 -2.36 -7.57
CA ILE A 368 -2.21 -3.01 -6.48
C ILE A 368 -2.64 -2.32 -5.17
N THR A 369 -3.42 -3.00 -4.34
CA THR A 369 -3.70 -2.48 -2.99
C THR A 369 -2.45 -2.60 -2.14
N SER A 370 -2.07 -1.54 -1.43
CA SER A 370 -0.81 -1.50 -0.70
C SER A 370 -0.97 -1.13 0.76
N HIS A 371 -0.10 -1.71 1.58
CA HIS A 371 0.22 -1.23 2.91
C HIS A 371 1.05 0.06 2.90
N ARG A 372 1.55 0.48 4.07
CA ARG A 372 2.67 1.43 4.21
C ARG A 372 3.76 0.80 5.09
N SER A 373 4.98 1.34 5.05
CA SER A 373 6.09 0.86 5.88
C SER A 373 5.85 0.97 7.38
N GLY A 374 5.15 1.99 7.88
CA GLY A 374 4.58 1.99 9.23
C GLY A 374 3.14 1.49 9.21
N ASP A 375 2.90 0.25 9.58
CA ASP A 375 1.55 -0.35 9.55
C ASP A 375 1.09 -0.72 10.96
N THR A 376 -0.18 -1.05 11.12
CA THR A 376 -0.76 -1.56 12.36
C THR A 376 -1.31 -2.97 12.13
N CYS A 377 -1.86 -3.61 13.15
CA CYS A 377 -2.56 -4.90 12.98
C CYS A 377 -3.95 -4.75 12.32
N ASP A 378 -4.30 -3.56 11.82
CA ASP A 378 -5.56 -3.35 11.11
C ASP A 378 -5.54 -4.03 9.74
N ASP A 379 -6.50 -4.90 9.48
CA ASP A 379 -6.57 -5.74 8.28
C ASP A 379 -7.43 -5.16 7.14
N PHE A 380 -7.87 -3.89 7.23
CA PHE A 380 -8.86 -3.30 6.32
C PHE A 380 -8.48 -3.43 4.85
N ILE A 381 -7.19 -3.31 4.51
CA ILE A 381 -6.73 -3.36 3.11
C ILE A 381 -6.98 -4.73 2.46
N ALA A 382 -7.10 -5.82 3.22
CA ALA A 382 -7.47 -7.12 2.69
C ALA A 382 -8.91 -7.10 2.13
N ASP A 383 -9.86 -6.60 2.92
CA ASP A 383 -11.25 -6.42 2.47
C ASP A 383 -11.37 -5.37 1.37
N LEU A 384 -10.57 -4.29 1.44
CA LEU A 384 -10.51 -3.28 0.38
C LEU A 384 -10.09 -3.91 -0.94
N ALA A 385 -8.98 -4.66 -0.96
CA ALA A 385 -8.44 -5.25 -2.17
C ALA A 385 -9.46 -6.17 -2.86
N VAL A 386 -10.16 -7.00 -2.08
CA VAL A 386 -11.23 -7.85 -2.61
C VAL A 386 -12.44 -7.02 -3.05
N GLY A 387 -12.85 -6.03 -2.25
CA GLY A 387 -14.04 -5.21 -2.51
C GLY A 387 -13.92 -4.29 -3.72
N ILE A 388 -12.73 -3.76 -3.99
CA ILE A 388 -12.43 -2.99 -5.20
C ILE A 388 -11.98 -3.89 -6.36
N GLY A 389 -11.72 -5.17 -6.10
CA GLY A 389 -11.27 -6.16 -7.07
C GLY A 389 -9.88 -5.87 -7.61
N SER A 390 -8.94 -5.55 -6.73
CA SER A 390 -7.54 -5.35 -7.10
C SER A 390 -6.98 -6.57 -7.81
N ASP A 391 -6.07 -6.34 -8.74
CA ASP A 391 -5.35 -7.42 -9.42
C ASP A 391 -4.29 -7.99 -8.47
N PHE A 392 -3.64 -7.12 -7.69
CA PHE A 392 -2.59 -7.48 -6.74
C PHE A 392 -2.80 -6.85 -5.36
N ILE A 393 -2.12 -7.41 -4.36
CA ILE A 393 -1.95 -6.79 -3.04
C ILE A 393 -0.50 -6.90 -2.60
N LYS A 394 0.11 -5.79 -2.17
CA LYS A 394 1.41 -5.79 -1.49
C LYS A 394 1.23 -5.41 -0.02
N SER A 395 1.64 -6.31 0.87
CA SER A 395 1.45 -6.15 2.32
C SER A 395 2.67 -6.64 3.13
N GLY A 396 3.87 -6.56 2.54
CA GLY A 396 5.15 -6.90 3.17
C GLY A 396 5.65 -8.30 2.87
N ALA A 397 6.60 -8.78 3.68
CA ALA A 397 7.00 -10.18 3.73
C ALA A 397 5.95 -11.01 4.47
N PRO A 398 5.95 -12.35 4.35
CA PRO A 398 5.18 -13.24 5.23
C PRO A 398 5.79 -13.31 6.66
N ALA A 399 6.21 -12.16 7.20
CA ALA A 399 6.83 -11.97 8.49
C ALA A 399 6.32 -10.66 9.11
N ARG A 400 6.47 -10.52 10.44
CA ARG A 400 5.94 -9.40 11.25
C ARG A 400 4.40 -9.36 11.34
N GLY A 401 3.88 -9.11 12.53
CA GLY A 401 2.45 -9.29 12.84
C GLY A 401 1.53 -8.36 12.06
N GLU A 402 1.95 -7.12 11.82
CA GLU A 402 1.21 -6.11 11.08
C GLU A 402 1.00 -6.50 9.60
N ARG A 403 1.92 -7.29 9.02
CA ARG A 403 1.86 -7.80 7.65
C ARG A 403 0.98 -9.04 7.58
N VAL A 404 1.31 -10.00 8.44
CA VAL A 404 0.62 -11.29 8.55
C VAL A 404 -0.87 -11.14 8.86
N ALA A 405 -1.27 -10.09 9.59
CA ALA A 405 -2.68 -9.78 9.84
C ALA A 405 -3.52 -9.69 8.55
N LYS A 406 -2.98 -9.06 7.49
CA LYS A 406 -3.69 -8.90 6.20
C LYS A 406 -3.80 -10.22 5.45
N TYR A 407 -2.72 -11.01 5.45
CA TYR A 407 -2.73 -12.32 4.80
C TYR A 407 -3.70 -13.29 5.48
N ASN A 408 -3.73 -13.29 6.82
CA ASN A 408 -4.69 -14.09 7.58
C ASN A 408 -6.13 -13.65 7.33
N ARG A 409 -6.38 -12.34 7.14
CA ARG A 409 -7.70 -11.86 6.72
C ARG A 409 -8.06 -12.34 5.31
N LEU A 410 -7.12 -12.34 4.36
CA LEU A 410 -7.33 -12.85 3.01
C LEU A 410 -7.62 -14.36 2.98
N LEU A 411 -6.93 -15.18 3.79
CA LEU A 411 -7.27 -16.59 3.97
C LEU A 411 -8.71 -16.77 4.46
N LYS A 412 -9.14 -15.95 5.42
CA LYS A 412 -10.52 -15.98 5.91
C LYS A 412 -11.51 -15.56 4.83
N ILE A 413 -11.20 -14.54 4.03
CA ILE A 413 -12.07 -14.14 2.91
C ILE A 413 -12.16 -15.26 1.87
N GLU A 414 -11.05 -15.91 1.53
CA GLU A 414 -11.05 -17.06 0.61
C GLU A 414 -11.96 -18.19 1.11
N GLN A 415 -11.93 -18.50 2.41
CA GLN A 415 -12.86 -19.46 3.03
C GLN A 415 -14.33 -19.00 2.98
N GLU A 416 -14.60 -17.69 3.04
CA GLU A 416 -15.97 -17.14 2.93
C GLU A 416 -16.50 -17.12 1.48
N LEU A 417 -15.63 -17.29 0.47
CA LEU A 417 -15.96 -17.26 -0.96
C LEU A 417 -16.15 -18.66 -1.56
N ASN A 418 -15.49 -19.65 -0.97
CA ASN A 418 -15.70 -21.08 -1.26
C ASN A 418 -16.94 -21.59 -0.50
#